data_AF-A0AAD8B1I9-F1
#
_entry.id   AF-A0AAD8B1I9-F1
#
_cell.length_a   1.000
_cell.length_b   1.000
_cell.length_c   1.000
_cell.angle_alpha   90.00
_cell.angle_beta   90.00
_cell.angle_gamma   90.00
#
_symmetry.space_group_name_H-M   'P 1'
#
loop_
_entity.id
_entity.type
_entity.pdbx_description
1 polymer ?
#
loop_
_entity_poly.entity_id
_entity_poly.type
_entity_poly.pdbx_seq_one_letter_code
_entity_poly.pdbx_strand_id
1 'polypeptide(L)'
;MSPRIAVVTGANKGIGFATVRALCKQFNGDVLLTARNVDLGKKAVEELEKEGLHPKFHQLDLNDHNSVVTLRNFLQDNYGGLDILVNNAGVSSKSYSAFPFSEVAKVITKTNFFDTLHVCQVLFPLLRPHARVVNVSSSRALLALKECSDTLKVRLTDSNITMEELTSIIKTFVDTAQKNHHKEAGFPSNAYWTSKLGVTVMSMIQQKELDVKGSQDVAVNACCPGYVRTDMTNHQGDLSIDEGADTPVYCALLPPKIHQPRGKFIMQKQVVSWEA
;
A
#
# COMPACT_ATOMS: atom_id res chain seq x y z
N MET A 1 -24.46 12.15 11.31
CA MET A 1 -23.59 11.50 10.30
C MET A 1 -22.85 10.38 11.01
N SER A 2 -22.67 9.23 10.38
CA SER A 2 -21.83 8.16 10.94
C SER A 2 -20.39 8.67 11.15
N PRO A 3 -19.67 8.20 12.19
CA PRO A 3 -18.30 8.64 12.44
C PRO A 3 -17.41 8.38 11.22
N ARG A 4 -16.35 9.19 11.07
CA ARG A 4 -15.32 8.97 10.05
C ARG A 4 -14.35 7.89 10.51
N ILE A 5 -13.80 7.13 9.57
CA ILE A 5 -12.90 6.01 9.88
C ILE A 5 -11.68 5.98 8.96
N ALA A 6 -10.51 5.85 9.58
CA ALA A 6 -9.25 5.58 8.92
C ALA A 6 -8.79 4.15 9.22
N VAL A 7 -8.35 3.40 8.20
CA VAL A 7 -7.85 2.03 8.35
C VAL A 7 -6.39 1.98 7.91
N VAL A 8 -5.52 1.39 8.74
CA VAL A 8 -4.10 1.16 8.40
C VAL A 8 -3.80 -0.33 8.43
N THR A 9 -3.29 -0.87 7.33
CA THR A 9 -2.91 -2.29 7.22
C THR A 9 -1.50 -2.57 7.73
N GLY A 10 -1.29 -3.70 8.40
CA GLY A 10 0.04 -4.10 8.90
C GLY A 10 0.60 -3.12 9.92
N ALA A 11 -0.25 -2.67 10.85
CA ALA A 11 0.00 -1.51 11.71
C ALA A 11 0.46 -1.85 13.13
N ASN A 12 0.76 -3.13 13.44
CA ASN A 12 1.24 -3.50 14.76
C ASN A 12 2.71 -3.12 15.04
N LYS A 13 3.45 -2.63 14.04
CA LYS A 13 4.84 -2.16 14.18
C LYS A 13 5.26 -1.28 13.01
N GLY A 14 6.47 -0.72 13.10
CA GLY A 14 7.13 0.00 12.00
C GLY A 14 6.35 1.22 11.54
N ILE A 15 6.37 1.47 10.23
CA ILE A 15 5.74 2.65 9.61
C ILE A 15 4.22 2.65 9.80
N GLY A 16 3.58 1.47 9.75
CA GLY A 16 2.14 1.36 9.99
C GLY A 16 1.72 1.78 11.39
N PHE A 17 2.48 1.37 12.41
CA PHE A 17 2.28 1.81 13.79
C PHE A 17 2.40 3.33 13.94
N ALA A 18 3.48 3.91 13.39
CA ALA A 18 3.68 5.36 13.42
C ALA A 18 2.61 6.12 12.61
N THR A 19 2.08 5.52 11.55
CA THR A 19 0.97 6.09 10.77
C THR A 19 -0.31 6.10 11.60
N VAL A 20 -0.65 5.02 12.31
CA VAL A 20 -1.79 5.01 13.26
C VAL A 20 -1.59 6.08 14.33
N ARG A 21 -0.41 6.14 14.94
CA ARG A 21 -0.06 7.14 15.95
C ARG A 21 -0.31 8.57 15.45
N ALA A 22 0.16 8.90 14.26
CA ALA A 22 -0.01 10.22 13.66
C ALA A 22 -1.47 10.51 13.30
N LEU A 23 -2.20 9.53 12.77
CA LEU A 23 -3.62 9.67 12.46
C LEU A 23 -4.45 9.87 13.73
N CYS A 24 -4.18 9.15 14.84
CA CYS A 24 -4.87 9.38 16.11
C CYS A 24 -4.70 10.82 16.63
N LYS A 25 -3.58 11.48 16.29
CA LYS A 25 -3.30 12.87 16.68
C LYS A 25 -3.93 13.92 15.76
N GLN A 26 -4.21 13.58 14.51
CA GLN A 26 -4.52 14.56 13.46
C GLN A 26 -5.86 14.34 12.73
N PHE A 27 -6.33 13.10 12.68
CA PHE A 27 -7.56 12.73 11.99
C PHE A 27 -8.77 12.93 12.90
N ASN A 28 -9.75 13.71 12.43
CA ASN A 28 -11.02 13.87 13.13
C ASN A 28 -11.96 12.68 12.81
N GLY A 29 -11.74 11.57 13.50
CA GLY A 29 -12.51 10.34 13.38
C GLY A 29 -11.83 9.17 14.09
N ASP A 30 -12.42 7.99 13.97
CA ASP A 30 -11.85 6.77 14.50
C ASP A 30 -10.66 6.32 13.64
N VAL A 31 -9.66 5.71 14.28
CA VAL A 31 -8.51 5.09 13.60
C VAL A 31 -8.48 3.61 13.94
N LEU A 32 -8.50 2.76 12.92
CA LEU A 32 -8.46 1.31 13.03
C LEU A 32 -7.05 0.80 12.74
N LEU A 33 -6.37 0.38 13.81
CA LEU A 33 -5.15 -0.41 13.73
C LEU A 33 -5.52 -1.83 13.33
N THR A 34 -4.94 -2.31 12.23
CA THR A 34 -5.12 -3.71 11.82
C THR A 34 -3.82 -4.48 11.78
N ALA A 35 -3.90 -5.76 12.14
CA ALA A 35 -2.76 -6.67 12.15
C ALA A 35 -3.22 -8.11 11.90
N ARG A 36 -2.35 -8.90 11.26
CA ARG A 36 -2.63 -10.32 11.02
C ARG A 36 -2.66 -11.15 12.31
N ASN A 37 -1.75 -10.82 13.24
CA ASN A 37 -1.65 -11.47 14.53
C ASN A 37 -2.36 -10.61 15.58
N VAL A 38 -3.37 -11.19 16.23
CA VAL A 38 -4.24 -10.50 17.18
C VAL A 38 -3.46 -10.00 18.40
N ASP A 39 -2.58 -10.82 18.97
CA ASP A 39 -1.85 -10.47 20.18
C ASP A 39 -0.88 -9.31 19.95
N LEU A 40 -0.15 -9.33 18.83
CA LEU A 40 0.71 -8.22 18.43
C LEU A 40 -0.08 -6.95 18.12
N GLY A 41 -1.27 -7.10 17.53
CA GLY A 41 -2.17 -5.98 17.28
C GLY A 41 -2.69 -5.32 18.57
N LYS A 42 -3.15 -6.13 19.52
CA LYS A 42 -3.60 -5.66 20.84
C LYS A 42 -2.48 -4.98 21.63
N LYS A 43 -1.28 -5.58 21.65
CA LYS A 43 -0.09 -4.96 22.27
C LYS A 43 0.23 -3.61 21.65
N ALA A 44 0.12 -3.49 20.32
CA ALA A 44 0.34 -2.21 19.65
C ALA A 44 -0.72 -1.15 20.03
N VAL A 45 -1.97 -1.55 20.25
CA VAL A 45 -2.98 -0.64 20.81
C VAL A 45 -2.61 -0.19 22.22
N GLU A 46 -2.23 -1.13 23.11
CA GLU A 46 -1.81 -0.81 24.49
C GLU A 46 -0.62 0.16 24.52
N GLU A 47 0.36 0.02 23.62
CA GLU A 47 1.47 0.98 23.52
C GLU A 47 1.01 2.38 23.10
N LEU A 48 0.01 2.50 22.23
CA LEU A 48 -0.55 3.79 21.81
C LEU A 48 -1.44 4.40 22.92
N GLU A 49 -2.11 3.57 23.72
CA GLU A 49 -2.87 4.01 24.90
C GLU A 49 -1.98 4.64 25.96
N LYS A 50 -0.74 4.16 26.12
CA LYS A 50 0.26 4.80 26.99
C LYS A 50 0.64 6.21 26.53
N GLU A 51 0.46 6.53 25.24
CA GLU A 51 0.63 7.88 24.69
C GLU A 51 -0.66 8.75 24.80
N GLY A 52 -1.73 8.23 25.42
CA GLY A 52 -3.03 8.90 25.48
C GLY A 52 -3.83 8.85 24.18
N LEU A 53 -3.52 7.89 23.29
CA LEU A 53 -4.21 7.68 22.02
C LEU A 53 -5.15 6.48 22.13
N HIS A 54 -6.24 6.48 21.36
CA HIS A 54 -7.26 5.44 21.47
C HIS A 54 -7.63 4.83 20.11
N PRO A 55 -6.68 4.19 19.39
CA PRO A 55 -7.01 3.46 18.17
C PRO A 55 -7.89 2.24 18.49
N LYS A 56 -8.83 1.95 17.60
CA LYS A 56 -9.58 0.69 17.61
C LYS A 56 -8.73 -0.42 16.98
N PHE A 57 -9.00 -1.67 17.33
CA PHE A 57 -8.35 -2.83 16.72
C PHE A 57 -9.34 -3.66 15.89
N HIS A 58 -8.88 -4.14 14.73
CA HIS A 58 -9.52 -5.23 14.00
C HIS A 58 -8.47 -6.13 13.37
N GLN A 59 -8.66 -7.45 13.41
CA GLN A 59 -7.73 -8.39 12.77
C GLN A 59 -7.80 -8.22 11.24
N LEU A 60 -6.66 -8.26 10.58
CA LEU A 60 -6.58 -8.29 9.11
C LEU A 60 -5.33 -9.05 8.67
N ASP A 61 -5.53 -10.20 8.02
CA ASP A 61 -4.51 -10.87 7.23
C ASP A 61 -4.85 -10.70 5.75
N LEU A 62 -3.96 -10.01 5.03
CA LEU A 62 -4.09 -9.77 3.59
C LEU A 62 -4.14 -11.08 2.79
N ASN A 63 -3.50 -12.14 3.30
CA ASN A 63 -3.43 -13.42 2.59
C ASN A 63 -4.69 -14.29 2.79
N ASP A 64 -5.62 -13.87 3.65
CA ASP A 64 -6.89 -14.56 3.92
C ASP A 64 -8.08 -13.72 3.42
N HIS A 65 -8.71 -14.17 2.34
CA HIS A 65 -9.85 -13.47 1.74
C HIS A 65 -11.02 -13.30 2.73
N ASN A 66 -11.24 -14.27 3.63
CA ASN A 66 -12.32 -14.16 4.62
C ASN A 66 -12.00 -13.08 5.66
N SER A 67 -10.73 -12.90 6.02
CA SER A 67 -10.29 -11.81 6.91
C SER A 67 -10.60 -10.44 6.29
N VAL A 68 -10.32 -10.25 5.00
CA VAL A 68 -10.62 -9.00 4.27
C VAL A 68 -12.14 -8.74 4.19
N VAL A 69 -12.93 -9.78 3.87
CA VAL A 69 -14.41 -9.68 3.83
C VAL A 69 -14.99 -9.40 5.22
N THR A 70 -14.43 -9.97 6.27
CA THR A 70 -14.84 -9.73 7.66
C THR A 70 -14.61 -8.26 8.03
N LEU A 71 -13.45 -7.70 7.69
CA LEU A 71 -13.18 -6.28 7.86
C LEU A 71 -14.16 -5.40 7.07
N ARG A 72 -14.46 -5.74 5.81
CA ARG A 72 -15.47 -5.02 5.01
C ARG A 72 -16.82 -4.98 5.71
N ASN A 73 -17.31 -6.13 6.20
CA ASN A 73 -18.59 -6.20 6.90
C ASN A 73 -18.58 -5.33 8.15
N PHE A 74 -17.53 -5.44 8.96
CA PHE A 74 -17.35 -4.59 10.13
C PHE A 74 -17.44 -3.09 9.78
N LEU A 75 -16.75 -2.64 8.73
CA LEU A 75 -16.78 -1.25 8.29
C LEU A 75 -18.17 -0.84 7.78
N GLN A 76 -18.82 -1.69 7.00
CA GLN A 76 -20.18 -1.45 6.50
C GLN A 76 -21.19 -1.33 7.65
N ASP A 77 -21.14 -2.24 8.61
CA ASP A 77 -22.13 -2.34 9.69
C ASP A 77 -21.97 -1.24 10.74
N ASN A 78 -20.73 -0.84 11.03
CA ASN A 78 -20.44 0.13 12.11
C ASN A 78 -20.25 1.56 11.63
N TYR A 79 -19.82 1.76 10.38
CA TYR A 79 -19.50 3.07 9.82
C TYR A 79 -20.31 3.39 8.57
N GLY A 80 -20.74 2.40 7.80
CA GLY A 80 -21.43 2.60 6.53
C GLY A 80 -20.55 3.28 5.46
N GLY A 81 -19.23 3.22 5.61
CA GLY A 81 -18.27 3.77 4.65
C GLY A 81 -16.85 3.87 5.20
N LEU A 82 -15.93 4.32 4.36
CA LEU A 82 -14.49 4.42 4.61
C LEU A 82 -13.96 5.77 4.13
N ASP A 83 -13.23 6.48 5.01
CA ASP A 83 -12.69 7.81 4.72
C ASP A 83 -11.21 7.78 4.36
N ILE A 84 -10.42 6.95 5.04
CA ILE A 84 -8.99 6.80 4.79
C ILE A 84 -8.63 5.32 4.75
N LEU A 85 -7.92 4.89 3.71
CA LEU A 85 -7.29 3.57 3.63
C LEU A 85 -5.79 3.73 3.41
N VAL A 86 -4.98 3.25 4.34
CA VAL A 86 -3.52 3.16 4.19
C VAL A 86 -3.13 1.70 4.04
N ASN A 87 -2.87 1.29 2.80
CA ASN A 87 -2.28 0.00 2.46
C ASN A 87 -0.77 0.03 2.73
N ASN A 88 -0.40 -0.20 3.99
CA ASN A 88 0.99 -0.20 4.46
C ASN A 88 1.60 -1.61 4.54
N ALA A 89 0.78 -2.64 4.76
CA ALA A 89 1.26 -4.01 4.89
C ALA A 89 2.14 -4.43 3.70
N GLY A 90 3.26 -5.09 4.00
CA GLY A 90 4.17 -5.58 2.97
C GLY A 90 5.34 -6.35 3.57
N VAL A 91 6.00 -7.11 2.72
CA VAL A 91 7.15 -7.96 3.04
C VAL A 91 8.33 -7.64 2.13
N SER A 92 9.55 -7.88 2.62
CA SER A 92 10.80 -7.67 1.89
C SER A 92 11.44 -9.00 1.52
N SER A 93 12.14 -9.05 0.38
CA SER A 93 12.91 -10.22 -0.04
C SER A 93 13.94 -10.67 1.01
N LYS A 94 14.43 -9.75 1.86
CA LYS A 94 15.36 -10.09 2.95
C LYS A 94 14.75 -11.06 3.96
N SER A 95 13.44 -11.00 4.20
CA SER A 95 12.73 -11.95 5.07
C SER A 95 12.72 -13.38 4.52
N TYR A 96 13.12 -13.57 3.25
CA TYR A 96 13.11 -14.84 2.54
C TYR A 96 14.46 -15.13 1.88
N SER A 97 15.56 -14.58 2.40
CA SER A 97 16.89 -14.71 1.79
C SER A 97 17.42 -16.15 1.71
N ALA A 98 16.86 -17.06 2.50
CA ALA A 98 17.19 -18.49 2.47
C ALA A 98 16.43 -19.28 1.39
N PHE A 99 15.46 -18.68 0.71
CA PHE A 99 14.63 -19.33 -0.31
C PHE A 99 15.13 -19.04 -1.73
N PRO A 100 14.91 -19.96 -2.69
CA PRO A 100 15.18 -19.71 -4.10
C PRO A 100 14.42 -18.48 -4.62
N PHE A 101 15.01 -17.76 -5.59
CA PHE A 101 14.40 -16.55 -6.16
C PHE A 101 12.98 -16.78 -6.68
N SER A 102 12.69 -17.98 -7.22
CA SER A 102 11.36 -18.39 -7.66
C SER A 102 10.30 -18.31 -6.55
N GLU A 103 10.62 -18.78 -5.35
CA GLU A 103 9.71 -18.71 -4.20
C GLU A 103 9.62 -17.29 -3.66
N VAL A 104 10.74 -16.58 -3.59
CA VAL A 104 10.77 -15.17 -3.19
C VAL A 104 9.88 -14.32 -4.11
N ALA A 105 10.00 -14.50 -5.43
CA ALA A 105 9.19 -13.81 -6.43
C ALA A 105 7.70 -14.05 -6.22
N LYS A 106 7.31 -15.32 -6.01
CA LYS A 106 5.92 -15.70 -5.75
C LYS A 106 5.38 -15.06 -4.46
N VAL A 107 6.07 -15.24 -3.33
CA VAL A 107 5.57 -14.80 -2.02
C VAL A 107 5.52 -13.28 -1.91
N ILE A 108 6.58 -12.59 -2.33
CA ILE A 108 6.67 -11.13 -2.24
C ILE A 108 5.62 -10.47 -3.13
N THR A 109 5.45 -10.96 -4.36
CA THR A 109 4.48 -10.41 -5.30
C THR A 109 3.04 -10.70 -4.85
N LYS A 110 2.78 -11.90 -4.29
CA LYS A 110 1.47 -12.23 -3.72
C LYS A 110 1.07 -11.21 -2.66
N THR A 111 1.86 -11.05 -1.60
CA THR A 111 1.50 -10.17 -0.48
C THR A 111 1.54 -8.69 -0.85
N ASN A 112 2.60 -8.22 -1.51
CA ASN A 112 2.75 -6.77 -1.73
C ASN A 112 1.81 -6.24 -2.82
N PHE A 113 1.51 -7.04 -3.85
CA PHE A 113 0.73 -6.60 -5.00
C PHE A 113 -0.66 -7.23 -5.03
N PHE A 114 -0.77 -8.56 -5.17
CA PHE A 114 -2.07 -9.21 -5.39
C PHE A 114 -3.00 -9.09 -4.18
N ASP A 115 -2.47 -9.30 -2.98
CA ASP A 115 -3.29 -9.24 -1.76
C ASP A 115 -3.65 -7.78 -1.42
N THR A 116 -2.74 -6.82 -1.68
CA THR A 116 -3.06 -5.38 -1.61
C THR A 116 -4.17 -5.00 -2.61
N LEU A 117 -4.07 -5.48 -3.85
CA LEU A 117 -5.11 -5.26 -4.87
C LEU A 117 -6.45 -5.85 -4.42
N HIS A 118 -6.44 -7.04 -3.83
CA HIS A 118 -7.64 -7.67 -3.28
C HIS A 118 -8.27 -6.84 -2.17
N VAL A 119 -7.48 -6.32 -1.23
CA VAL A 119 -7.97 -5.37 -0.20
C VAL A 119 -8.63 -4.17 -0.85
N CYS A 120 -8.01 -3.55 -1.85
CA CYS A 120 -8.61 -2.44 -2.58
C CYS A 120 -9.95 -2.85 -3.22
N GLN A 121 -10.00 -3.97 -3.93
CA GLN A 121 -11.22 -4.44 -4.60
C GLN A 121 -12.38 -4.66 -3.61
N VAL A 122 -12.09 -5.19 -2.43
CA VAL A 122 -13.11 -5.49 -1.40
C VAL A 122 -13.55 -4.24 -0.66
N LEU A 123 -12.65 -3.28 -0.40
CA LEU A 123 -12.94 -2.09 0.41
C LEU A 123 -13.34 -0.85 -0.41
N PHE A 124 -12.99 -0.77 -1.70
CA PHE A 124 -13.33 0.38 -2.55
C PHE A 124 -14.83 0.69 -2.65
N PRO A 125 -15.74 -0.30 -2.65
CA PRO A 125 -17.18 -0.03 -2.60
C PRO A 125 -17.64 0.76 -1.37
N LEU A 126 -16.83 0.81 -0.29
CA LEU A 126 -17.14 1.56 0.92
C LEU A 126 -16.59 3.00 0.90
N LEU A 127 -15.77 3.37 -0.09
CA LEU A 127 -15.16 4.71 -0.11
C LEU A 127 -16.24 5.78 -0.18
N ARG A 128 -16.22 6.68 0.80
CA ARG A 128 -17.08 7.86 0.79
C ARG A 128 -16.62 8.84 -0.30
N PRO A 129 -17.45 9.84 -0.65
CA PRO A 129 -16.91 11.09 -1.19
C PRO A 129 -15.71 11.55 -0.36
N HIS A 130 -14.79 12.35 -0.90
CA HIS A 130 -13.58 12.86 -0.21
C HIS A 130 -12.55 11.80 0.26
N ALA A 131 -12.76 10.51 0.04
CA ALA A 131 -11.87 9.49 0.60
C ALA A 131 -10.42 9.61 0.12
N ARG A 132 -9.46 9.21 0.97
CA ARG A 132 -8.03 9.19 0.66
C ARG A 132 -7.49 7.77 0.79
N VAL A 133 -6.94 7.24 -0.31
CA VAL A 133 -6.30 5.93 -0.36
C VAL A 133 -4.81 6.11 -0.57
N VAL A 134 -4.01 5.51 0.30
CA VAL A 134 -2.56 5.57 0.28
C VAL A 134 -2.02 4.16 0.12
N ASN A 135 -1.39 3.89 -1.01
CA ASN A 135 -0.68 2.64 -1.24
C ASN A 135 0.81 2.86 -0.97
N VAL A 136 1.33 2.27 0.12
CA VAL A 136 2.74 2.43 0.50
C VAL A 136 3.59 1.58 -0.45
N SER A 137 4.18 2.26 -1.43
CA SER A 137 5.08 1.70 -2.41
C SER A 137 6.55 1.83 -1.93
N SER A 138 7.50 2.11 -2.83
CA SER A 138 8.91 2.34 -2.52
C SER A 138 9.59 3.07 -3.69
N SER A 139 10.63 3.86 -3.42
CA SER A 139 11.50 4.41 -4.46
C SER A 139 12.18 3.31 -5.30
N ARG A 140 12.24 2.08 -4.79
CA ARG A 140 12.69 0.91 -5.55
C ARG A 140 11.81 0.59 -6.76
N ALA A 141 10.55 1.05 -6.79
CA ALA A 141 9.68 0.95 -7.96
C ALA A 141 10.29 1.67 -9.19
N LEU A 142 10.92 2.83 -8.98
CA LEU A 142 11.57 3.59 -10.05
C LEU A 142 12.80 2.87 -10.60
N LEU A 143 13.56 2.20 -9.73
CA LEU A 143 14.69 1.38 -10.16
C LEU A 143 14.22 0.15 -10.94
N ALA A 144 13.15 -0.49 -10.49
CA ALA A 144 12.51 -1.60 -11.20
C ALA A 144 12.11 -1.18 -12.63
N LEU A 145 11.48 0.00 -12.76
CA LEU A 145 11.04 0.53 -14.06
C LEU A 145 12.23 0.75 -14.99
N LYS A 146 13.32 1.32 -14.48
CA LYS A 146 14.56 1.55 -15.26
C LYS A 146 15.22 0.26 -15.73
N GLU A 147 15.13 -0.80 -14.95
CA GLU A 147 15.66 -2.13 -15.29
C GLU A 147 14.74 -2.95 -16.22
N CYS A 148 13.48 -2.55 -16.39
CA CYS A 148 12.59 -3.19 -17.34
C CYS A 148 13.06 -3.01 -18.80
N SER A 149 12.70 -3.96 -19.67
CA SER A 149 12.86 -3.81 -21.12
C SER A 149 12.06 -2.60 -21.65
N ASP A 150 12.45 -2.07 -22.80
CA ASP A 150 11.79 -0.90 -23.40
C ASP A 150 10.29 -1.15 -23.67
N THR A 151 9.93 -2.38 -24.08
CA THR A 151 8.53 -2.78 -24.27
C THR A 151 7.73 -2.69 -22.96
N LEU A 152 8.31 -3.19 -21.85
CA LEU A 152 7.65 -3.12 -20.54
C LEU A 152 7.59 -1.68 -20.03
N LYS A 153 8.66 -0.90 -20.19
CA LYS A 153 8.69 0.53 -19.84
C LYS A 153 7.55 1.28 -20.51
N VAL A 154 7.45 1.17 -21.85
CA VAL A 154 6.38 1.82 -22.63
C VAL A 154 5.00 1.46 -22.08
N ARG A 155 4.72 0.17 -21.82
CA ARG A 155 3.41 -0.24 -21.30
C ARG A 155 3.17 0.25 -19.88
N LEU A 156 4.17 0.17 -19.00
CA LEU A 156 4.07 0.53 -17.58
C LEU A 156 4.03 2.04 -17.31
N THR A 157 4.39 2.86 -18.30
CA THR A 157 4.22 4.33 -18.27
C THR A 157 3.02 4.81 -19.10
N ASP A 158 2.35 3.93 -19.85
CA ASP A 158 1.17 4.31 -20.62
C ASP A 158 -0.02 4.58 -19.70
N SER A 159 -0.58 5.78 -19.80
CA SER A 159 -1.80 6.17 -19.10
C SER A 159 -3.01 5.27 -19.39
N ASN A 160 -2.99 4.49 -20.48
CA ASN A 160 -4.04 3.56 -20.91
C ASN A 160 -3.80 2.11 -20.49
N ILE A 161 -2.79 1.81 -19.67
CA ILE A 161 -2.66 0.49 -19.06
C ILE A 161 -3.90 0.16 -18.20
N THR A 162 -4.43 -1.04 -18.38
CA THR A 162 -5.55 -1.56 -17.60
C THR A 162 -5.07 -2.39 -16.40
N MET A 163 -5.93 -2.56 -15.40
CA MET A 163 -5.63 -3.44 -14.26
C MET A 163 -5.40 -4.89 -14.71
N GLU A 164 -6.12 -5.34 -15.73
CA GLU A 164 -5.95 -6.67 -16.32
C GLU A 164 -4.54 -6.84 -16.92
N GLU A 165 -4.09 -5.88 -17.72
CA GLU A 165 -2.75 -5.92 -18.29
C GLU A 165 -1.66 -5.84 -17.22
N LEU A 166 -1.81 -4.96 -16.23
CA LEU A 166 -0.86 -4.89 -15.12
C LEU A 166 -0.79 -6.21 -14.36
N THR A 167 -1.93 -6.80 -14.01
CA THR A 167 -1.94 -8.10 -13.32
C THR A 167 -1.35 -9.21 -14.18
N SER A 168 -1.57 -9.20 -15.49
CA SER A 168 -0.95 -10.13 -16.45
C SER A 168 0.57 -9.97 -16.52
N ILE A 169 1.08 -8.74 -16.57
CA ILE A 169 2.52 -8.44 -16.54
C ILE A 169 3.14 -8.97 -15.25
N ILE A 170 2.50 -8.70 -14.09
CA ILE A 170 3.03 -9.14 -12.79
C ILE A 170 2.95 -10.68 -12.64
N LYS A 171 1.92 -11.34 -13.18
CA LYS A 171 1.87 -12.82 -13.28
C LYS A 171 3.01 -13.35 -14.15
N THR A 172 3.24 -12.74 -15.30
CA THR A 172 4.33 -13.11 -16.22
C THR A 172 5.69 -13.01 -15.53
N PHE A 173 5.93 -11.98 -14.71
CA PHE A 173 7.14 -11.90 -13.88
C PHE A 173 7.28 -13.12 -12.96
N VAL A 174 6.22 -13.48 -12.23
CA VAL A 174 6.26 -14.64 -11.31
C VAL A 174 6.51 -15.94 -12.07
N ASP A 175 5.78 -16.18 -13.17
CA ASP A 175 5.89 -17.41 -13.96
C ASP A 175 7.27 -17.56 -14.60
N THR A 176 7.86 -16.46 -15.07
CA THR A 176 9.20 -16.46 -15.67
C THR A 176 10.29 -16.54 -14.60
N ALA A 177 10.12 -15.92 -13.43
CA ALA A 177 11.03 -16.06 -12.30
C ALA A 177 11.08 -17.51 -11.78
N GLN A 178 9.95 -18.22 -11.81
CA GLN A 178 9.91 -19.65 -11.48
C GLN A 178 10.69 -20.53 -12.45
N LYS A 179 10.84 -20.08 -13.69
CA LYS A 179 11.60 -20.74 -14.75
C LYS A 179 13.03 -20.18 -14.90
N ASN A 180 13.44 -19.24 -14.05
CA ASN A 180 14.69 -18.48 -14.16
C ASN A 180 14.85 -17.71 -15.50
N HIS A 181 13.74 -17.36 -16.16
CA HIS A 181 13.73 -16.66 -17.46
C HIS A 181 13.20 -15.22 -17.37
N HIS A 182 13.15 -14.63 -16.16
CA HIS A 182 12.55 -13.31 -15.95
C HIS A 182 13.35 -12.19 -16.60
N LYS A 183 14.68 -12.32 -16.71
CA LYS A 183 15.53 -11.32 -17.39
C LYS A 183 15.28 -11.30 -18.90
N GLU A 184 15.17 -12.47 -19.51
CA GLU A 184 14.84 -12.67 -20.91
C GLU A 184 13.44 -12.14 -21.22
N ALA A 185 12.52 -12.25 -20.26
CA ALA A 185 11.18 -11.63 -20.32
C ALA A 185 11.19 -10.11 -20.01
N GLY A 186 12.36 -9.51 -19.76
CA GLY A 186 12.54 -8.07 -19.59
C GLY A 186 12.33 -7.54 -18.18
N PHE A 187 12.29 -8.39 -17.16
CA PHE A 187 12.07 -7.98 -15.76
C PHE A 187 13.38 -7.81 -14.96
N PRO A 188 13.37 -6.96 -13.92
CA PRO A 188 14.47 -6.87 -12.97
C PRO A 188 14.65 -8.16 -12.15
N SER A 189 15.83 -8.34 -11.57
CA SER A 189 16.13 -9.52 -10.71
C SER A 189 15.83 -9.28 -9.24
N ASN A 190 14.84 -8.45 -8.93
CA ASN A 190 14.46 -8.13 -7.57
C ASN A 190 12.93 -8.14 -7.39
N ALA A 191 12.43 -9.20 -6.75
CA ALA A 191 10.99 -9.40 -6.50
C ALA A 191 10.34 -8.25 -5.71
N TYR A 192 11.04 -7.69 -4.72
CA TYR A 192 10.52 -6.55 -3.96
C TYR A 192 10.35 -5.33 -4.88
N TRP A 193 11.33 -5.05 -5.75
CA TRP A 193 11.28 -3.93 -6.68
C TRP A 193 10.12 -4.08 -7.65
N THR A 194 9.97 -5.27 -8.28
CA THR A 194 8.86 -5.55 -9.19
C THR A 194 7.50 -5.43 -8.49
N SER A 195 7.38 -5.95 -7.26
CA SER A 195 6.13 -5.85 -6.51
C SER A 195 5.73 -4.39 -6.22
N LYS A 196 6.71 -3.53 -5.90
CA LYS A 196 6.47 -2.11 -5.61
C LYS A 196 6.23 -1.29 -6.89
N LEU A 197 6.84 -1.67 -8.01
CA LEU A 197 6.44 -1.18 -9.33
C LEU A 197 4.97 -1.49 -9.60
N GLY A 198 4.53 -2.73 -9.36
CA GLY A 198 3.12 -3.11 -9.46
C GLY A 198 2.22 -2.24 -8.60
N VAL A 199 2.56 -2.02 -7.32
CA VAL A 199 1.79 -1.15 -6.41
C VAL A 199 1.71 0.30 -6.91
N THR A 200 2.79 0.85 -7.45
CA THR A 200 2.79 2.20 -8.00
C THR A 200 1.86 2.33 -9.20
N VAL A 201 2.00 1.45 -10.20
CA VAL A 201 1.15 1.50 -11.41
C VAL A 201 -0.31 1.17 -11.07
N MET A 202 -0.56 0.23 -10.16
CA MET A 202 -1.91 -0.08 -9.65
C MET A 202 -2.60 1.16 -9.09
N SER A 203 -1.86 2.02 -8.36
CA SER A 203 -2.42 3.23 -7.76
C SER A 203 -2.83 4.26 -8.82
N MET A 204 -2.05 4.36 -9.91
CA MET A 204 -2.36 5.24 -11.04
C MET A 204 -3.62 4.77 -11.78
N ILE A 205 -3.71 3.46 -12.04
CA ILE A 205 -4.89 2.84 -12.67
C ILE A 205 -6.13 3.04 -11.78
N GLN A 206 -6.02 2.76 -10.48
CA GLN A 206 -7.11 2.92 -9.51
C GLN A 206 -7.67 4.35 -9.50
N GLN A 207 -6.81 5.37 -9.50
CA GLN A 207 -7.27 6.75 -9.62
C GLN A 207 -8.03 6.98 -10.92
N LYS A 208 -7.47 6.55 -12.07
CA LYS A 208 -8.11 6.73 -13.38
C LYS A 208 -9.47 6.06 -13.44
N GLU A 209 -9.59 4.83 -12.95
CA GLU A 209 -10.87 4.11 -12.90
C GLU A 209 -11.91 4.82 -12.02
N LEU A 210 -11.49 5.38 -10.88
CA LEU A 210 -12.38 6.14 -10.00
C LEU A 210 -12.83 7.46 -10.64
N ASP A 211 -11.95 8.15 -11.37
CA ASP A 211 -12.27 9.36 -12.12
C ASP A 211 -13.27 9.06 -13.25
N VAL A 212 -13.06 7.97 -14.02
CA VAL A 212 -13.98 7.52 -15.06
C VAL A 212 -15.35 7.14 -14.50
N LYS A 213 -15.38 6.51 -13.31
CA LYS A 213 -16.64 6.19 -12.60
C LYS A 213 -17.34 7.42 -12.02
N GLY A 214 -16.73 8.60 -12.04
CA GLY A 214 -17.30 9.82 -11.47
C GLY A 214 -17.26 9.88 -9.94
N SER A 215 -16.28 9.22 -9.30
CA SER A 215 -16.13 9.21 -7.85
C SER A 215 -15.87 10.62 -7.31
N GLN A 216 -16.66 11.07 -6.34
CA GLN A 216 -16.61 12.45 -5.86
C GLN A 216 -15.41 12.68 -4.95
N ASP A 217 -14.43 13.44 -5.43
CA ASP A 217 -13.28 13.89 -4.62
C ASP A 217 -12.50 12.74 -3.95
N VAL A 218 -12.43 11.55 -4.57
CA VAL A 218 -11.59 10.45 -4.04
C VAL A 218 -10.17 10.57 -4.60
N ALA A 219 -9.15 10.51 -3.76
CA ALA A 219 -7.75 10.52 -4.21
C ALA A 219 -7.03 9.23 -3.79
N VAL A 220 -6.41 8.56 -4.76
CA VAL A 220 -5.57 7.38 -4.60
C VAL A 220 -4.15 7.77 -5.01
N ASN A 221 -3.18 7.61 -4.11
CA ASN A 221 -1.78 7.86 -4.42
C ASN A 221 -0.88 6.73 -3.92
N ALA A 222 0.17 6.46 -4.68
CA ALA A 222 1.29 5.67 -4.19
C ALA A 222 2.28 6.59 -3.48
N CYS A 223 2.95 6.08 -2.44
CA CYS A 223 4.03 6.86 -1.81
C CYS A 223 5.24 6.04 -1.39
N CYS A 224 6.37 6.70 -1.20
CA CYS A 224 7.56 6.13 -0.57
C CYS A 224 7.74 6.73 0.83
N PRO A 225 7.90 5.90 1.87
CA PRO A 225 8.18 6.37 3.24
C PRO A 225 9.66 6.73 3.47
N GLY A 226 10.51 6.67 2.44
CA GLY A 226 11.95 6.81 2.58
C GLY A 226 12.62 5.54 3.14
N TYR A 227 13.87 5.68 3.60
CA TYR A 227 14.64 4.56 4.15
C TYR A 227 14.58 4.58 5.68
N VAL A 228 13.70 3.75 6.24
CA VAL A 228 13.26 3.82 7.64
C VAL A 228 13.86 2.70 8.49
N ARG A 229 14.28 2.99 9.73
CA ARG A 229 14.75 2.01 10.72
C ARG A 229 13.61 1.12 11.20
N THR A 230 13.47 -0.06 10.60
CA THR A 230 12.48 -1.07 10.96
C THR A 230 13.11 -2.46 10.85
N ASP A 231 12.41 -3.49 11.33
CA ASP A 231 12.80 -4.88 11.13
C ASP A 231 13.04 -5.20 9.64
N MET A 232 12.26 -4.60 8.72
CA MET A 232 12.38 -4.81 7.28
C MET A 232 13.75 -4.36 6.73
N THR A 233 14.36 -3.37 7.38
CA THR A 233 15.65 -2.77 6.99
C THR A 233 16.79 -3.21 7.92
N ASN A 234 16.56 -4.17 8.83
CA ASN A 234 17.48 -4.51 9.92
C ASN A 234 17.93 -3.27 10.71
N HIS A 235 17.02 -2.30 10.88
CA HIS A 235 17.26 -1.02 11.55
C HIS A 235 18.37 -0.15 10.92
N GLN A 236 18.73 -0.36 9.65
CA GLN A 236 19.80 0.37 8.94
C GLN A 236 19.33 1.65 8.23
N GLY A 237 18.10 2.12 8.46
CA GLY A 237 17.54 3.30 7.80
C GLY A 237 18.03 4.65 8.35
N ASP A 238 17.92 5.69 7.54
CA ASP A 238 18.25 7.08 7.94
C ASP A 238 17.12 7.72 8.76
N LEU A 239 15.87 7.25 8.55
CA LEU A 239 14.67 7.82 9.16
C LEU A 239 14.17 6.97 10.34
N SER A 240 13.61 7.64 11.34
CA SER A 240 12.75 7.03 12.36
C SER A 240 11.40 6.61 11.78
N ILE A 241 10.64 5.79 12.52
CA ILE A 241 9.30 5.38 12.09
C ILE A 241 8.33 6.54 11.94
N ASP A 242 8.48 7.61 12.74
CA ASP A 242 7.65 8.83 12.64
C ASP A 242 7.97 9.63 11.39
N GLU A 243 9.27 9.85 11.12
CA GLU A 243 9.71 10.49 9.88
C GLU A 243 9.28 9.67 8.65
N GLY A 244 9.30 8.34 8.76
CA GLY A 244 8.81 7.44 7.71
C GLY A 244 7.29 7.50 7.48
N ALA A 245 6.52 7.78 8.53
CA ALA A 245 5.07 7.93 8.44
C ALA A 245 4.62 9.28 7.86
N ASP A 246 5.53 10.27 7.79
CA ASP A 246 5.22 11.64 7.38
C ASP A 246 4.58 11.74 5.98
N THR A 247 5.15 11.06 4.98
CA THR A 247 4.58 11.07 3.61
C THR A 247 3.27 10.27 3.51
N PRO A 248 3.14 9.04 4.07
CA PRO A 248 1.85 8.36 4.13
C PRO A 248 0.74 9.19 4.79
N VAL A 249 1.03 9.83 5.92
CA VAL A 249 0.06 10.67 6.66
C VAL A 249 -0.30 11.92 5.87
N TYR A 250 0.67 12.57 5.22
CA TYR A 250 0.40 13.68 4.30
C TYR A 250 -0.61 13.28 3.21
N CYS A 251 -0.41 12.14 2.56
CA CYS A 251 -1.33 11.63 1.53
C CYS A 251 -2.72 11.32 2.10
N ALA A 252 -2.77 10.74 3.30
CA ALA A 252 -4.00 10.35 3.98
C ALA A 252 -4.84 11.56 4.43
N LEU A 253 -4.20 12.68 4.74
CA LEU A 253 -4.84 13.89 5.27
C LEU A 253 -4.95 15.02 4.23
N LEU A 254 -4.74 14.74 2.95
CA LEU A 254 -4.96 15.71 1.87
C LEU A 254 -6.37 16.30 2.00
N PRO A 255 -6.52 17.64 1.95
CA PRO A 255 -7.80 18.28 2.19
C PRO A 255 -8.85 17.86 1.15
N PRO A 256 -10.15 17.99 1.46
CA PRO A 256 -11.20 17.81 0.47
C PRO A 256 -11.03 18.76 -0.73
N LYS A 257 -11.59 18.38 -1.87
CA LYS A 257 -11.62 19.12 -3.14
C LYS A 257 -10.24 19.45 -3.70
N ILE A 258 -9.26 18.58 -3.46
CA ILE A 258 -7.93 18.74 -4.08
C ILE A 258 -7.99 18.43 -5.58
N HIS A 259 -7.30 19.25 -6.36
CA HIS A 259 -7.04 18.94 -7.77
C HIS A 259 -5.86 17.98 -7.93
N GLN A 260 -4.82 18.11 -7.09
CA GLN A 260 -3.63 17.25 -7.05
C GLN A 260 -3.07 17.18 -5.62
N PRO A 261 -2.31 16.13 -5.25
CA PRO A 261 -1.98 14.96 -6.07
C PRO A 261 -3.10 13.90 -6.08
N ARG A 262 -3.35 13.35 -7.26
CA ARG A 262 -4.32 12.26 -7.54
C ARG A 262 -3.68 11.31 -8.56
N GLY A 263 -3.59 10.02 -8.24
CA GLY A 263 -2.96 9.03 -9.11
C GLY A 263 -1.46 9.27 -9.30
N LYS A 264 -0.78 9.78 -8.26
CA LYS A 264 0.64 10.13 -8.32
C LYS A 264 1.49 9.20 -7.46
N PHE A 265 2.80 9.20 -7.73
CA PHE A 265 3.81 8.66 -6.86
C PHE A 265 4.45 9.80 -6.04
N ILE A 266 4.41 9.70 -4.71
CA ILE A 266 4.78 10.78 -3.80
C ILE A 266 5.96 10.36 -2.93
N MET A 267 6.98 11.21 -2.82
CA MET A 267 8.12 11.02 -1.93
C MET A 267 8.41 12.34 -1.21
N GLN A 268 8.61 12.31 0.11
CA GLN A 268 8.90 13.53 0.89
C GLN A 268 7.85 14.64 0.63
N LYS A 269 6.57 14.25 0.56
CA LYS A 269 5.43 15.14 0.23
C LYS A 269 5.49 15.82 -1.15
N GLN A 270 6.39 15.39 -2.04
CA GLN A 270 6.52 15.89 -3.40
C GLN A 270 6.09 14.84 -4.42
N VAL A 271 5.45 15.29 -5.50
CA VAL A 271 5.15 14.42 -6.65
C VAL A 271 6.45 14.10 -7.36
N VAL A 272 6.73 12.81 -7.51
CA VAL A 272 7.86 12.30 -8.28
C VAL A 272 7.35 11.79 -9.62
N SER A 273 8.01 12.18 -10.70
CA SER A 273 7.57 11.73 -12.03
C SER A 273 7.73 10.22 -12.19
N TRP A 274 6.76 9.63 -12.89
CA TRP A 274 6.76 8.23 -13.27
C TRP A 274 6.98 8.15 -14.79
N GLU A 275 8.25 8.18 -15.17
CA GLU A 275 8.72 8.18 -16.55
C GLU A 275 9.87 7.18 -16.69
N ALA A 276 10.00 6.61 -17.89
CA ALA A 276 10.97 5.57 -18.22
C ALA A 276 12.38 6.12 -18.48
#